data_AF-A0A2D4ZNS1-F1
#
_entry.id   AF-A0A2D4ZNS1-F1
#
_cell.length_a   1.000
_cell.length_b   1.000
_cell.length_c   1.000
_cell.angle_alpha   90.00
_cell.angle_beta   90.00
_cell.angle_gamma   90.00
#
_symmetry.space_group_name_H-M   'P 1'
#
loop_
_entity.id
_entity.type
_entity.pdbx_description
1 polymer ?
#
loop_
_entity_poly.entity_id
_entity_poly.type
_entity_poly.pdbx_seq_one_letter_code
_entity_poly.pdbx_strand_id
1 'polypeptide(L)'
;MTLARRRNKDGSYFLTRALVDAGNRFHDDFEIAQTVRPDGFTREDWLRCASGTVLSGGNERQQLLIERVAATLRDLGPELSDISLRCCCYLDGLELSEQSLGWSARSGKVVLRIALQRLKRYYESHIGVENGRIG
;
A
#
# COMPACT_ATOMS: atom_id res chain seq x y z
N MET A 1 -0.39 -10.16 6.04
CA MET A 1 -1.33 -10.02 4.91
C MET A 1 -2.25 -11.24 4.70
N THR A 2 -3.57 -11.07 4.79
CA THR A 2 -4.60 -12.15 4.68
C THR A 2 -4.59 -12.89 3.34
N LEU A 3 -4.24 -12.20 2.25
CA LEU A 3 -4.30 -12.76 0.89
C LEU A 3 -3.09 -13.62 0.51
N ALA A 4 -2.05 -13.67 1.34
CA ALA A 4 -0.82 -14.45 1.09
C ALA A 4 -1.08 -15.97 1.01
N ARG A 5 -2.10 -16.47 1.72
CA ARG A 5 -2.47 -17.90 1.73
C ARG A 5 -3.42 -18.27 0.60
N ARG A 6 -3.93 -17.30 -0.18
CA ARG A 6 -4.89 -17.56 -1.26
C ARG A 6 -4.21 -18.32 -2.40
N ARG A 7 -4.85 -19.38 -2.87
CA ARG A 7 -4.38 -20.19 -4.00
C ARG A 7 -5.18 -19.88 -5.27
N ASN A 8 -4.52 -20.08 -6.40
CA ASN A 8 -5.11 -20.07 -7.72
C ASN A 8 -5.84 -21.39 -7.99
N LYS A 9 -6.59 -21.46 -9.09
CA LYS A 9 -7.29 -22.70 -9.50
C LYS A 9 -6.32 -23.84 -9.81
N ASP A 10 -5.11 -23.51 -10.25
CA ASP A 10 -4.02 -24.46 -10.52
C ASP A 10 -3.23 -24.87 -9.26
N GLY A 11 -3.61 -24.37 -8.08
CA GLY A 11 -2.95 -24.71 -6.81
C GLY A 11 -1.73 -23.85 -6.47
N SER A 12 -1.19 -23.05 -7.40
CA SER A 12 -0.14 -22.07 -7.09
C SER A 12 -0.64 -20.96 -6.15
N TYR A 13 0.29 -20.34 -5.42
CA TYR A 13 -0.04 -19.17 -4.61
C TYR A 13 -0.40 -17.98 -5.51
N PHE A 14 -1.43 -17.24 -5.10
CA PHE A 14 -1.86 -16.02 -5.80
C PHE A 14 -0.73 -14.98 -5.83
N LEU A 15 -0.02 -14.83 -4.71
CA LEU A 15 1.10 -13.90 -4.55
C LEU A 15 2.39 -14.67 -4.38
N THR A 16 3.46 -14.22 -5.05
CA THR A 16 4.81 -14.72 -4.77
C THR A 16 5.29 -14.17 -3.44
N ARG A 17 6.30 -14.80 -2.85
CA ARG A 17 6.88 -14.36 -1.57
C ARG A 17 7.31 -12.88 -1.60
N ALA A 18 7.97 -12.47 -2.68
CA ALA A 18 8.41 -11.07 -2.85
C ALA A 18 7.25 -10.06 -2.88
N LEU A 19 6.09 -10.43 -3.43
CA LEU A 19 4.92 -9.55 -3.42
C LEU A 19 4.27 -9.48 -2.04
N VAL A 20 4.26 -10.59 -1.30
CA VAL A 20 3.80 -10.63 0.09
C VAL A 20 4.71 -9.77 0.98
N ASP A 21 6.03 -9.88 0.81
CA ASP A 21 6.99 -9.10 1.59
C ASP A 21 6.86 -7.60 1.29
N ALA A 22 6.67 -7.20 0.01
CA ALA A 22 6.40 -5.81 -0.36
C ALA A 22 5.09 -5.28 0.28
N GLY A 23 4.03 -6.09 0.28
CA GLY A 23 2.76 -5.73 0.91
C GLY A 23 2.85 -5.62 2.43
N ASN A 24 3.60 -6.51 3.10
CA ASN A 24 3.82 -6.43 4.54
C ASN A 24 4.68 -5.22 4.91
N ARG A 25 5.73 -4.91 4.13
CA ARG A 25 6.52 -3.69 4.36
C ARG A 25 5.68 -2.43 4.27
N PHE A 26 4.81 -2.37 3.26
CA PHE A 26 3.83 -1.27 3.16
C PHE A 26 2.88 -1.22 4.36
N HIS A 27 2.45 -2.37 4.86
CA HIS A 27 1.65 -2.45 6.09
C HIS A 27 2.41 -1.90 7.30
N ASP A 28 3.67 -2.30 7.50
CA ASP A 28 4.50 -1.84 8.62
C ASP A 28 4.69 -0.32 8.57
N ASP A 29 4.99 0.23 7.39
CA ASP A 29 5.08 1.69 7.16
C ASP A 29 3.77 2.39 7.56
N PHE A 30 2.65 1.82 7.14
CA PHE A 30 1.31 2.33 7.43
C PHE A 30 0.97 2.25 8.93
N GLU A 31 1.29 1.14 9.61
CA GLU A 31 1.04 0.99 11.04
C GLU A 31 1.81 2.01 11.86
N ILE A 32 3.09 2.23 11.54
CA ILE A 32 3.90 3.26 12.19
C ILE A 32 3.28 4.64 11.96
N ALA A 33 2.93 4.97 10.71
CA ALA A 33 2.30 6.25 10.40
C ALA A 33 0.91 6.40 11.07
N GLN A 34 0.20 5.29 11.27
CA GLN A 34 -1.08 5.26 11.98
C GLN A 34 -0.95 5.72 13.44
N THR A 35 0.18 5.43 14.10
CA THR A 35 0.39 5.83 15.51
C THR A 35 0.59 7.34 15.68
N VAL A 36 1.01 8.02 14.62
CA VAL A 36 1.39 9.43 14.65
C VAL A 36 0.43 10.36 13.91
N ARG A 37 -0.57 9.79 13.22
CA ARG A 37 -1.54 10.56 12.42
C ARG A 37 -2.43 11.45 13.30
N PRO A 38 -2.99 12.54 12.76
CA PRO A 38 -3.98 13.36 13.44
C PRO A 38 -5.23 12.57 13.87
N ASP A 39 -5.93 13.05 14.90
CA ASP A 39 -7.22 12.47 15.28
C ASP A 39 -8.24 12.60 14.15
N GLY A 40 -9.09 11.58 13.97
CA GLY A 40 -10.08 11.55 12.90
C GLY A 40 -9.52 11.32 11.49
N PHE A 41 -8.21 11.12 11.32
CA PHE A 41 -7.58 10.87 10.02
C PHE A 41 -8.08 9.56 9.38
N THR A 42 -8.69 9.66 8.20
CA THR A 42 -9.38 8.54 7.53
C THR A 42 -8.60 7.97 6.34
N ARG A 43 -9.17 6.96 5.68
CA ARG A 43 -8.65 6.42 4.42
C ARG A 43 -8.64 7.48 3.31
N GLU A 44 -9.68 8.30 3.24
CA GLU A 44 -9.80 9.36 2.23
C GLU A 44 -8.68 10.39 2.36
N ASP A 45 -8.25 10.69 3.59
CA ASP A 45 -7.08 11.54 3.83
C ASP A 45 -5.80 10.95 3.23
N TRP A 46 -5.57 9.64 3.41
CA TRP A 46 -4.43 8.96 2.78
C TRP A 46 -4.46 9.09 1.25
N LEU A 47 -5.63 8.92 0.63
CA LEU A 47 -5.81 9.06 -0.82
C LEU A 47 -5.62 10.51 -1.29
N ARG A 48 -6.02 11.50 -0.47
CA ARG A 48 -5.73 12.92 -0.74
C ARG A 48 -4.22 13.20 -0.69
N CYS A 49 -3.51 12.64 0.28
CA CYS A 49 -2.05 12.78 0.39
C CYS A 49 -1.32 12.16 -0.80
N ALA A 50 -1.79 10.98 -1.24
CA ALA A 50 -1.30 10.32 -2.45
C ALA A 50 -1.48 11.20 -3.69
N SER A 51 -2.55 12.02 -3.73
CA SER A 51 -2.84 12.97 -4.81
C SER A 51 -2.07 14.30 -4.69
N GLY A 52 -1.15 14.42 -3.73
CA GLY A 52 -0.31 15.61 -3.54
C GLY A 52 -0.84 16.62 -2.52
N THR A 53 -1.91 16.28 -1.78
CA THR A 53 -2.36 17.14 -0.67
C THR A 53 -1.38 17.04 0.48
N VAL A 54 -0.81 18.18 0.90
CA VAL A 54 0.05 18.24 2.08
C VAL A 54 -0.83 18.40 3.31
N LEU A 55 -0.63 17.54 4.31
CA LEU A 55 -1.27 17.69 5.61
C LEU A 55 -0.57 18.80 6.39
N SER A 56 -1.38 19.67 6.99
CA SER A 56 -0.89 20.69 7.92
C SER A 56 -1.02 20.21 9.36
N GLY A 57 0.05 20.38 10.14
CA GLY A 57 0.09 20.06 11.57
C GLY A 57 0.98 18.87 11.91
N GLY A 58 1.22 18.66 13.21
CA GLY A 58 2.18 17.67 13.71
C GLY A 58 3.63 18.16 13.70
N ASN A 59 4.52 17.44 14.39
CA ASN A 59 5.95 17.70 14.34
C ASN A 59 6.61 17.08 13.08
N GLU A 60 7.82 17.53 12.75
CA GLU A 60 8.54 17.12 11.53
C GLU A 60 8.66 15.59 11.39
N ARG A 61 8.89 14.86 12.49
CA ARG A 61 8.99 13.40 12.47
C ARG A 61 7.67 12.74 12.09
N GLN A 62 6.55 13.24 12.61
CA GLN A 62 5.22 12.74 12.25
C GLN A 62 4.96 12.96 10.76
N GLN A 63 5.30 14.15 10.25
CA GLN A 63 5.11 14.49 8.84
C GLN A 63 5.95 13.58 7.93
N LEU A 64 7.20 13.27 8.29
CA LEU A 64 8.05 12.37 7.51
C LEU A 64 7.49 10.94 7.41
N LEU A 65 6.93 10.42 8.50
CA LEU A 65 6.31 9.09 8.52
C LEU A 65 5.06 9.03 7.66
N ILE A 66 4.21 10.06 7.73
CA ILE A 66 3.02 10.18 6.90
C ILE A 66 3.41 10.35 5.42
N GLU A 67 4.41 11.19 5.13
CA GLU A 67 4.89 11.41 3.77
C GLU A 67 5.49 10.14 3.17
N ARG A 68 6.14 9.26 3.94
CA ARG A 68 6.64 7.98 3.43
C ARG A 68 5.53 7.10 2.86
N VAL A 69 4.41 7.01 3.57
CA VAL A 69 3.22 6.27 3.10
C VAL A 69 2.57 7.01 1.93
N ALA A 70 2.42 8.33 2.02
CA ALA A 70 1.84 9.14 0.96
C ALA A 70 2.65 9.08 -0.35
N ALA A 71 3.99 9.09 -0.27
CA ALA A 71 4.89 8.96 -1.42
C ALA A 71 4.77 7.57 -2.07
N THR A 72 4.66 6.52 -1.26
CA THR A 72 4.42 5.16 -1.76
C THR A 72 3.09 5.09 -2.52
N LEU A 73 2.01 5.65 -1.95
CA LEU A 73 0.70 5.71 -2.59
C LEU A 73 0.72 6.58 -3.86
N ARG A 74 1.43 7.73 -3.82
CA ARG A 74 1.61 8.61 -4.98
C ARG A 74 2.31 7.88 -6.13
N ASP A 75 3.35 7.10 -5.84
CA ASP A 75 4.01 6.26 -6.84
C ASP A 75 3.05 5.22 -7.41
N LEU A 76 2.18 4.61 -6.59
CA LEU A 76 1.17 3.67 -7.06
C LEU A 76 0.12 4.30 -7.98
N GLY A 77 -0.17 5.59 -7.77
CA GLY A 77 -1.27 6.30 -8.41
C GLY A 77 -2.63 6.02 -7.75
N PRO A 78 -3.63 6.87 -8.00
CA PRO A 78 -4.92 6.85 -7.31
C PRO A 78 -5.66 5.51 -7.46
N GLU A 79 -5.64 4.92 -8.66
CA GLU A 79 -6.33 3.66 -8.97
C GLU A 79 -5.83 2.46 -8.17
N LEU A 80 -4.52 2.41 -7.89
CA LEU A 80 -3.88 1.28 -7.21
C LEU A 80 -3.69 1.53 -5.72
N SER A 81 -3.62 2.79 -5.30
CA SER A 81 -3.50 3.20 -3.90
C SER A 81 -4.63 2.64 -3.04
N ASP A 82 -5.85 2.73 -3.54
CA ASP A 82 -7.04 2.37 -2.78
C ASP A 82 -7.12 0.87 -2.51
N ILE A 83 -6.97 0.04 -3.55
CA ILE A 83 -6.96 -1.41 -3.39
C ILE A 83 -5.79 -1.90 -2.52
N SER A 84 -4.62 -1.24 -2.61
CA SER A 84 -3.48 -1.54 -1.74
C SER A 84 -3.80 -1.24 -0.27
N LEU A 85 -4.36 -0.07 0.05
CA LEU A 85 -4.75 0.26 1.43
C LEU A 85 -5.77 -0.75 1.97
N ARG A 86 -6.81 -1.06 1.21
CA ARG A 86 -7.85 -2.01 1.63
C ARG A 86 -7.28 -3.40 1.93
N CYS A 87 -6.55 -3.97 0.98
CA CYS A 87 -6.09 -5.35 1.07
C CYS A 87 -4.85 -5.52 1.97
N CYS A 88 -3.95 -4.54 2.00
CA CYS A 88 -2.72 -4.62 2.79
C CYS A 88 -2.90 -4.03 4.19
N CYS A 89 -3.61 -2.91 4.35
CA CYS A 89 -3.68 -2.16 5.61
C CYS A 89 -4.96 -2.42 6.39
N TYR A 90 -6.12 -2.38 5.73
CA TYR A 90 -7.41 -2.64 6.36
C TYR A 90 -7.79 -4.13 6.38
N LEU A 91 -6.96 -4.98 5.74
CA LEU A 91 -7.12 -6.44 5.67
C LEU A 91 -8.46 -6.89 5.06
N ASP A 92 -9.07 -6.04 4.21
CA ASP A 92 -10.27 -6.36 3.48
C ASP A 92 -10.06 -7.58 2.57
N GLY A 93 -11.11 -8.40 2.44
CA GLY A 93 -11.18 -9.41 1.40
C GLY A 93 -11.26 -8.78 0.01
N LEU A 94 -10.83 -9.53 -1.01
CA LEU A 94 -10.89 -9.06 -2.39
C LEU A 94 -12.33 -8.80 -2.87
N GLU A 95 -13.31 -9.59 -2.40
CA GLU A 95 -14.72 -9.42 -2.75
C GLU A 95 -15.29 -8.11 -2.18
N LEU A 96 -14.99 -7.81 -0.91
CA LEU A 96 -15.38 -6.54 -0.27
C LEU A 96 -14.72 -5.34 -0.93
N SER A 97 -13.44 -5.49 -1.29
CA SER A 97 -12.69 -4.46 -2.01
C SER A 97 -13.29 -4.19 -3.39
N GLU A 98 -13.61 -5.24 -4.17
CA GLU A 98 -14.25 -5.13 -5.48
C GLU A 98 -15.59 -4.38 -5.40
N GLN A 99 -16.44 -4.75 -4.42
CA GLN A 99 -17.72 -4.09 -4.20
C GLN A 99 -17.56 -2.61 -3.84
N SER A 100 -16.61 -2.29 -2.95
CA SER A 100 -16.36 -0.91 -2.52
C SER A 100 -15.81 -0.02 -3.64
N LEU A 101 -15.11 -0.61 -4.60
CA LEU A 101 -14.50 0.08 -5.75
C LEU A 101 -15.41 0.11 -6.99
N GLY A 102 -16.58 -0.52 -6.94
CA GLY A 102 -17.47 -0.64 -8.10
C GLY A 102 -16.89 -1.51 -9.23
N TRP A 103 -15.96 -2.42 -8.90
CA TRP A 103 -15.34 -3.31 -9.87
C TRP A 103 -16.19 -4.56 -10.11
N SER A 104 -16.08 -5.10 -11.33
CA SER A 104 -16.66 -6.42 -11.62
C SER A 104 -15.97 -7.51 -10.81
N ALA A 105 -16.74 -8.53 -10.44
CA ALA A 105 -16.23 -9.66 -9.66
C ALA A 105 -15.01 -10.29 -10.33
N ARG A 106 -14.00 -10.66 -9.52
CA ARG A 106 -12.72 -11.28 -9.91
C ARG A 106 -11.71 -10.34 -10.56
N SER A 107 -11.99 -9.06 -10.72
CA SER A 107 -11.02 -8.07 -11.22
C SER A 107 -9.94 -7.73 -10.20
N GLY A 108 -10.30 -7.68 -8.91
CA GLY A 108 -9.43 -7.25 -7.83
C GLY A 108 -8.18 -8.11 -7.68
N LYS A 109 -8.25 -9.39 -8.02
CA LYS A 109 -7.08 -10.28 -8.00
C LYS A 109 -5.96 -9.79 -8.93
N VAL A 110 -6.31 -9.43 -10.17
CA VAL A 110 -5.31 -8.97 -11.15
C VAL A 110 -4.79 -7.60 -10.75
N VAL A 111 -5.70 -6.69 -10.39
CA VAL A 111 -5.33 -5.31 -10.03
C VAL A 111 -4.46 -5.26 -8.77
N LEU A 112 -4.81 -6.00 -7.72
CA LEU A 112 -3.97 -6.10 -6.52
C LEU A 112 -2.58 -6.65 -6.83
N ARG A 113 -2.47 -7.63 -7.72
CA ARG A 113 -1.16 -8.16 -8.12
C ARG A 113 -0.32 -7.09 -8.82
N ILE A 114 -0.93 -6.28 -9.68
CA ILE A 114 -0.26 -5.13 -10.33
C ILE A 114 0.17 -4.10 -9.29
N ALA A 115 -0.70 -3.77 -8.33
CA ALA A 115 -0.40 -2.85 -7.24
C ALA A 115 0.81 -3.32 -6.41
N LEU A 116 0.86 -4.60 -6.03
CA LEU A 116 1.98 -5.18 -5.29
C LEU A 116 3.27 -5.25 -6.11
N GLN A 117 3.18 -5.49 -7.42
CA GLN A 117 4.34 -5.44 -8.31
C GLN A 117 4.94 -4.03 -8.37
N ARG A 118 4.08 -3.00 -8.36
CA ARG A 118 4.51 -1.61 -8.33
C ARG A 118 5.07 -1.22 -6.97
N LEU A 119 4.44 -1.65 -5.86
CA LEU A 119 5.00 -1.52 -4.50
C LEU A 119 6.40 -2.14 -4.39
N LYS A 120 6.58 -3.35 -4.91
CA LYS A 120 7.89 -4.01 -4.93
C LYS A 120 8.94 -3.16 -5.65
N ARG A 121 8.62 -2.63 -6.84
CA ARG A 121 9.52 -1.76 -7.60
C ARG A 121 9.84 -0.45 -6.87
N TYR A 122 8.84 0.15 -6.21
CA TYR A 122 9.02 1.33 -5.39
C TYR A 122 10.04 1.06 -4.28
N TYR A 123 9.86 -0.01 -3.51
CA TYR A 123 10.81 -0.35 -2.46
C TYR A 123 12.19 -0.73 -3.00
N GLU A 124 12.28 -1.50 -4.09
CA GLU A 124 13.57 -1.82 -4.72
C GLU A 124 14.34 -0.56 -5.18
N SER A 125 13.65 0.43 -5.75
CA SER A 125 14.27 1.68 -6.19
C SER A 125 14.62 2.63 -5.05
N HIS A 126 13.82 2.69 -3.99
CA HIS A 126 14.02 3.64 -2.89
C HIS A 126 14.98 3.10 -1.81
N ILE A 127 15.12 1.77 -1.67
CA ILE A 127 16.06 1.13 -0.72
C ILE A 127 17.42 0.85 -1.36
N GLY A 128 17.45 0.66 -2.69
CA GLY A 128 18.71 0.50 -3.44
C GLY A 128 19.62 1.73 -3.36
N VAL A 129 19.07 2.91 -3.06
CA VAL A 129 19.84 4.16 -2.91
C VAL A 129 20.51 4.29 -1.54
N GLU A 130 19.91 3.76 -0.47
CA GLU A 130 20.51 3.81 0.88
C GLU A 130 21.64 2.78 1.09
N ASN A 131 21.67 1.69 0.32
CA ASN A 131 22.76 0.69 0.37
C ASN A 131 23.89 0.93 -0.67
N GLY A 132 23.84 2.03 -1.43
CA GLY A 132 24.75 2.31 -2.54
C GLY A 132 25.66 3.53 -2.39
N ARG A 133 25.70 4.19 -1.22
CA ARG A 133 26.53 5.39 -0.98
C ARG A 133 27.53 5.23 0.16
N ILE A 134 28.34 4.16 0.10
CA ILE A 134 29.67 4.14 0.72
C ILE A 134 30.68 3.67 -0.32
N GLY A 135 31.16 4.62 -1.09
CA GLY A 135 32.45 4.57 -1.78
C GLY A 135 33.32 5.69 -1.20
#